data_AF-A0AAE2D247-F1
#
_entry.id   AF-A0AAE2D247-F1
#
_cell.length_a   1.000
_cell.length_b   1.000
_cell.length_c   1.000
_cell.angle_alpha   90.00
_cell.angle_beta   90.00
_cell.angle_gamma   90.00
#
_symmetry.space_group_name_H-M   'P 1'
#
loop_
_entity.id
_entity.type
_entity.pdbx_description
1 polymer ?
#
loop_
_entity_poly.entity_id
_entity_poly.type
_entity_poly.pdbx_seq_one_letter_code
_entity_poly.pdbx_strand_id
1 'polypeptide(L)'
;MHIVQFSIVLLVLLNIYGNSAVIWYIQNSEILALHNAYREAIKFGRVPYQPKALSMSKLQWSYELAELARGWVIRCIPRRSDLMLRNSSKWTYVGQNVAVVSKVRDSPAVWFDQYRNYNYTANICAPYKICADYKQLAYADTTHIGCAYNYCGKLNGPDKILVVCNYGPGGKFINRKPYDIFDYDDLYLY
;
A
#
# COMPACT_ATOMS: atom_id res chain seq x y z
N MET A 1 7.39 -47.74 -16.13
CA MET A 1 6.14 -47.00 -15.83
C MET A 1 6.35 -45.86 -14.81
N HIS A 2 7.25 -45.98 -13.82
CA HIS A 2 7.46 -44.93 -12.79
C HIS A 2 8.15 -43.63 -13.25
N ILE A 3 9.06 -43.68 -14.23
CA ILE A 3 9.84 -42.49 -14.70
C ILE A 3 8.95 -41.46 -15.40
N VAL A 4 7.97 -41.93 -16.18
CA VAL A 4 7.01 -41.08 -16.90
C VAL A 4 6.10 -40.34 -15.91
N GLN A 5 5.68 -41.03 -14.85
CA GLN A 5 4.83 -40.46 -13.81
C GLN A 5 5.54 -39.40 -12.97
N PHE A 6 6.83 -39.59 -12.67
CA PHE A 6 7.65 -38.58 -11.98
C PHE A 6 7.85 -37.31 -12.83
N SER A 7 8.07 -37.48 -14.14
CA SER A 7 8.25 -36.37 -15.08
C SER A 7 6.98 -35.55 -15.27
N ILE A 8 5.81 -36.20 -15.32
CA ILE A 8 4.51 -35.53 -15.38
C ILE A 8 4.24 -34.74 -14.10
N VAL A 9 4.51 -35.31 -12.92
CA VAL A 9 4.34 -34.62 -11.63
C VAL A 9 5.25 -33.40 -11.56
N LEU A 10 6.52 -33.52 -11.97
CA LEU A 10 7.45 -32.39 -11.99
C LEU A 10 6.99 -31.27 -12.93
N LEU A 11 6.51 -31.61 -14.14
CA LEU A 11 5.99 -30.62 -15.09
C LEU A 11 4.72 -29.93 -14.57
N VAL A 12 3.82 -30.67 -13.92
CA VAL A 12 2.61 -30.10 -13.31
C VAL A 12 2.99 -29.13 -12.18
N LEU A 13 3.92 -29.50 -11.31
CA LEU A 13 4.41 -28.62 -10.25
C LEU A 13 5.06 -27.35 -10.82
N LEU A 14 5.96 -27.48 -11.80
CA LEU A 14 6.61 -26.33 -12.44
C LEU A 14 5.58 -25.36 -13.08
N ASN A 15 4.53 -25.89 -13.73
CA ASN A 15 3.46 -25.06 -14.28
C ASN A 15 2.61 -24.37 -13.19
N ILE A 16 2.28 -25.07 -12.10
CA ILE A 16 1.53 -24.49 -10.97
C ILE A 16 2.33 -23.37 -10.29
N TYR A 17 3.60 -23.64 -9.98
CA TYR A 17 4.51 -22.65 -9.38
C TYR A 17 4.75 -21.47 -10.33
N GLY A 18 4.97 -21.74 -11.63
CA GLY A 18 5.13 -20.70 -12.65
C GLY A 18 3.91 -19.79 -12.74
N ASN A 19 2.70 -20.35 -12.83
CA ASN A 19 1.47 -19.56 -12.87
C ASN A 19 1.26 -18.74 -11.59
N SER A 20 1.53 -19.32 -10.42
CA SER A 20 1.36 -18.63 -9.14
C SER A 20 2.36 -17.47 -8.98
N ALA A 21 3.63 -17.67 -9.37
CA ALA A 21 4.65 -16.64 -9.33
C ALA A 21 4.37 -15.49 -10.31
N VAL A 22 3.87 -15.82 -11.52
CA VAL A 22 3.48 -14.82 -12.52
C VAL A 22 2.29 -13.99 -12.04
N ILE A 23 1.25 -14.61 -11.48
CA ILE A 23 0.09 -13.88 -10.94
C ILE A 23 0.51 -12.97 -9.78
N TRP A 24 1.34 -13.47 -8.87
CA TRP A 24 1.89 -12.67 -7.77
C TRP A 24 2.66 -11.46 -8.28
N TYR A 25 3.52 -11.65 -9.29
CA TYR A 25 4.29 -10.57 -9.91
C TYR A 25 3.38 -9.51 -10.56
N ILE A 26 2.35 -9.95 -11.31
CA ILE A 26 1.41 -9.05 -11.98
C ILE A 26 0.65 -8.20 -10.95
N GLN A 27 0.07 -8.83 -9.91
CA GLN A 27 -0.76 -8.12 -8.93
C GLN A 27 0.05 -7.13 -8.09
N ASN A 28 1.27 -7.51 -7.68
CA ASN A 28 2.15 -6.61 -6.95
C ASN A 28 2.66 -5.44 -7.80
N SER A 29 2.93 -5.71 -9.08
CA SER A 29 3.28 -4.66 -10.05
C SER A 29 2.12 -3.69 -10.27
N GLU A 30 0.88 -4.18 -10.31
CA GLU A 30 -0.32 -3.35 -10.44
C GLU A 30 -0.55 -2.46 -9.20
N ILE A 31 -0.43 -3.03 -7.99
CA ILE A 31 -0.52 -2.24 -6.74
C ILE A 31 0.53 -1.12 -6.74
N LEU A 32 1.79 -1.43 -7.06
CA LEU A 32 2.87 -0.44 -7.10
C LEU A 32 2.60 0.65 -8.13
N ALA A 33 2.16 0.26 -9.33
CA ALA A 33 1.84 1.19 -10.41
C ALA A 33 0.72 2.16 -10.01
N LEU A 34 -0.36 1.65 -9.39
CA LEU A 34 -1.46 2.46 -8.90
C LEU A 34 -1.02 3.44 -7.80
N HIS A 35 -0.21 2.99 -6.83
CA HIS A 35 0.35 3.89 -5.82
C HIS A 35 1.16 5.02 -6.46
N ASN A 36 2.00 4.68 -7.43
CA ASN A 36 2.83 5.66 -8.13
C ASN A 36 2.00 6.62 -8.99
N ALA A 37 0.92 6.15 -9.62
CA ALA A 37 -0.02 7.00 -10.37
C ALA A 37 -0.75 7.99 -9.45
N TYR A 38 -1.22 7.55 -8.28
CA TYR A 38 -1.85 8.44 -7.31
C TYR A 38 -0.87 9.47 -6.72
N ARG A 39 0.35 9.04 -6.38
CA ARG A 39 1.42 9.94 -5.93
C ARG A 39 1.79 10.98 -7.00
N GLU A 40 1.82 10.56 -8.26
CA GLU A 40 2.02 11.46 -9.39
C GLU A 40 0.87 12.46 -9.56
N ALA A 41 -0.39 12.02 -9.41
CA ALA A 41 -1.55 12.90 -9.43
C ALA A 41 -1.47 13.98 -8.34
N ILE A 42 -1.03 13.64 -7.12
CA ILE A 42 -0.78 14.60 -6.03
C ILE A 42 0.33 15.59 -6.42
N LYS A 43 1.44 15.08 -6.96
CA LYS A 43 2.59 15.91 -7.41
C LYS A 43 2.18 16.97 -8.44
N PHE A 44 1.23 16.63 -9.32
CA PHE A 44 0.77 17.52 -10.38
C PHE A 44 -0.53 18.27 -10.04
N GLY A 45 -1.01 18.20 -8.80
CA GLY A 45 -2.21 18.93 -8.37
C GLY A 45 -3.50 18.46 -9.04
N ARG A 46 -3.57 17.18 -9.42
CA ARG A 46 -4.72 16.57 -10.12
C ARG A 46 -5.73 15.94 -9.16
N VAL A 47 -5.56 16.15 -7.86
CA VAL A 47 -6.43 15.58 -6.81
C VAL A 47 -7.32 16.70 -6.28
N PRO A 48 -8.65 16.62 -6.47
CA PRO A 48 -9.55 17.68 -6.02
C PRO A 48 -9.38 18.00 -4.54
N TYR A 49 -9.38 19.30 -4.21
CA TYR A 49 -9.28 19.82 -2.84
C TYR A 49 -8.00 19.43 -2.06
N GLN A 50 -6.99 18.90 -2.74
CA GLN A 50 -5.68 18.63 -2.16
C GLN A 50 -4.63 19.52 -2.84
N PRO A 51 -3.73 20.18 -2.09
CA PRO A 51 -2.72 21.02 -2.70
C PRO A 51 -1.69 20.17 -3.43
N LYS A 52 -1.07 20.79 -4.44
CA LYS A 52 0.03 20.22 -5.21
C LYS A 52 1.25 19.98 -4.32
N ALA A 53 1.75 18.75 -4.26
CA ALA A 53 2.97 18.47 -3.51
C ALA A 53 4.20 19.13 -4.16
N LEU A 54 5.08 19.69 -3.32
CA LEU A 54 6.41 20.19 -3.69
C LEU A 54 7.26 19.06 -4.29
N SER A 55 7.26 17.90 -3.62
CA SER A 55 7.96 16.71 -4.07
C SER A 55 7.15 15.46 -3.74
N MET A 56 7.23 14.47 -4.64
CA MET A 56 6.63 13.16 -4.47
C MET A 56 7.35 12.15 -5.37
N SER A 57 8.23 11.36 -4.78
CA SER A 57 8.99 10.33 -5.51
C SER A 57 8.15 9.07 -5.73
N LYS A 58 8.42 8.38 -6.85
CA LYS A 58 7.87 7.04 -7.09
C LYS A 58 8.42 6.06 -6.05
N LEU A 59 7.53 5.22 -5.53
CA LEU A 59 7.87 4.13 -4.63
C LEU A 59 8.59 3.02 -5.39
N GLN A 60 9.45 2.32 -4.66
CA GLN A 60 10.13 1.10 -5.09
C GLN A 60 9.54 -0.10 -4.35
N TRP A 61 9.54 -1.26 -5.02
CA TRP A 61 9.12 -2.49 -4.35
C TRP A 61 10.18 -2.97 -3.35
N SER A 62 9.74 -3.41 -2.17
CA SER A 62 10.58 -4.11 -1.19
C SER A 62 10.03 -5.49 -0.90
N TYR A 63 10.81 -6.52 -1.22
CA TYR A 63 10.48 -7.92 -0.91
C TYR A 63 10.41 -8.18 0.59
N GLU A 64 11.25 -7.53 1.40
CA GLU A 64 11.21 -7.65 2.86
C GLU A 64 9.88 -7.12 3.42
N LEU A 65 9.43 -5.94 2.96
CA LEU A 65 8.15 -5.38 3.39
C LEU A 65 6.97 -6.25 2.95
N ALA A 66 7.06 -6.88 1.76
CA ALA A 66 6.06 -7.81 1.25
C ALA A 66 6.00 -9.09 2.09
N GLU A 67 7.13 -9.61 2.56
CA GLU A 67 7.18 -10.78 3.43
C GLU A 67 6.59 -10.50 4.81
N LEU A 68 6.86 -9.32 5.38
CA LEU A 68 6.20 -8.85 6.60
C LEU A 68 4.68 -8.73 6.40
N ALA A 69 4.24 -8.25 5.24
CA ALA A 69 2.81 -8.17 4.91
C ALA A 69 2.20 -9.58 4.78
N ARG A 70 2.93 -10.51 4.17
CA ARG A 70 2.56 -11.92 4.04
C ARG A 70 2.30 -12.55 5.41
N GLY A 71 3.19 -12.32 6.38
CA GLY A 71 3.04 -12.79 7.76
C GLY A 71 1.77 -12.31 8.48
N TRP A 72 1.16 -11.22 8.00
CA TRP A 72 -0.09 -10.68 8.54
C TRP A 72 -1.33 -11.18 7.80
N VAL A 73 -1.33 -11.17 6.46
CA VAL A 73 -2.53 -11.56 5.66
C VAL A 73 -2.93 -13.02 5.87
N ILE A 74 -1.98 -13.92 6.17
CA ILE A 74 -2.28 -15.33 6.44
C ILE A 74 -3.14 -15.52 7.71
N ARG A 75 -3.18 -14.53 8.60
CA ARG A 75 -3.99 -14.57 9.83
C ARG A 75 -5.44 -14.20 9.59
N CYS A 76 -5.76 -13.60 8.43
CA CYS A 76 -7.10 -13.14 8.08
C CYS A 76 -7.74 -12.19 9.11
N ILE A 77 -6.94 -11.28 9.67
CA ILE A 77 -7.40 -10.26 10.62
C ILE A 77 -7.46 -8.90 9.90
N PRO A 78 -8.64 -8.31 9.67
CA PRO A 78 -8.81 -7.11 8.84
C PRO A 78 -8.53 -5.82 9.63
N ARG A 79 -7.37 -5.75 10.29
CA ARG A 79 -6.89 -4.56 11.02
C ARG A 79 -5.39 -4.44 10.88
N ARG A 80 -4.81 -3.29 11.22
CA ARG A 80 -3.35 -3.13 11.24
C ARG A 80 -2.71 -4.04 12.28
N SER A 81 -1.56 -4.61 11.95
CA SER A 81 -0.73 -5.37 12.87
C SER A 81 -0.07 -4.47 13.91
N ASP A 82 0.40 -5.08 15.00
CA ASP A 82 1.22 -4.38 15.98
C ASP A 82 2.49 -3.83 15.31
N LEU A 83 3.01 -2.71 15.82
CA LEU A 83 4.20 -2.04 15.24
C LEU A 83 5.43 -2.95 15.27
N MET A 84 5.61 -3.72 16.36
CA MET A 84 6.75 -4.63 16.53
C MET A 84 6.80 -5.74 15.48
N LEU A 85 5.64 -6.11 14.90
CA LEU A 85 5.55 -7.14 13.85
C LEU A 85 5.95 -6.62 12.46
N ARG A 86 6.29 -5.33 12.35
CA ARG A 86 6.61 -4.66 11.08
C ARG A 86 8.05 -4.18 11.00
N ASN A 87 8.89 -4.52 11.97
CA ASN A 87 10.30 -4.13 11.94
C ASN A 87 11.00 -4.78 10.75
N SER A 88 11.68 -3.93 9.99
CA SER A 88 12.49 -4.31 8.82
C SER A 88 13.95 -4.02 9.15
N SER A 89 14.87 -4.69 8.45
CA SER A 89 16.31 -4.41 8.53
C SER A 89 16.66 -2.96 8.17
N LYS A 90 15.87 -2.32 7.30
CA LYS A 90 16.11 -0.95 6.81
C LYS A 90 15.30 0.13 7.52
N TRP A 91 14.12 -0.18 8.07
CA TRP A 91 13.25 0.80 8.72
C TRP A 91 12.75 0.32 10.08
N THR A 92 13.01 1.14 11.11
CA THR A 92 12.51 0.94 12.48
C THR A 92 11.04 1.32 12.64
N TYR A 93 10.49 2.13 11.73
CA TYR A 93 9.07 2.45 11.68
C TYR A 93 8.52 2.17 10.29
N VAL A 94 7.62 1.19 10.22
CA VAL A 94 6.97 0.74 8.99
C VAL A 94 5.47 0.99 9.06
N GLY A 95 4.98 1.79 8.11
CA GLY A 95 3.56 2.10 7.97
C GLY A 95 2.80 0.90 7.43
N GLN A 96 1.47 0.88 7.60
CA GLN A 96 0.66 -0.22 7.08
C GLN A 96 -0.73 0.27 6.69
N ASN A 97 -1.15 -0.08 5.48
CA ASN A 97 -2.54 0.04 5.03
C ASN A 97 -3.14 -1.36 4.91
N VAL A 98 -4.42 -1.48 5.24
CA VAL A 98 -5.17 -2.73 5.24
C VAL A 98 -6.51 -2.50 4.55
N ALA A 99 -6.91 -3.40 3.66
CA ALA A 99 -8.22 -3.36 3.01
C ALA A 99 -8.78 -4.78 2.86
N VAL A 100 -10.10 -4.90 2.88
CA VAL A 100 -10.81 -6.10 2.44
C VAL A 100 -11.52 -5.71 1.15
N VAL A 101 -11.22 -6.41 0.06
CA VAL A 101 -11.68 -6.07 -1.30
C VAL A 101 -12.10 -7.31 -2.08
N SER A 102 -12.82 -7.11 -3.18
CA SER A 102 -13.18 -8.16 -4.14
C SER A 102 -12.04 -8.51 -5.08
N LYS A 103 -11.22 -7.51 -5.47
CA LYS A 103 -10.03 -7.70 -6.32
C LYS A 103 -8.84 -6.99 -5.68
N VAL A 104 -7.68 -7.64 -5.69
CA VAL A 104 -6.44 -7.12 -5.09
C VAL A 104 -6.13 -5.69 -5.56
N ARG A 105 -6.30 -5.43 -6.86
CA ARG A 105 -6.07 -4.14 -7.51
C ARG A 105 -6.94 -2.99 -7.00
N ASP A 106 -8.06 -3.27 -6.34
CA ASP A 106 -8.98 -2.24 -5.88
C ASP A 106 -8.48 -1.58 -4.58
N SER A 107 -7.56 -2.24 -3.85
CA SER A 107 -7.04 -1.76 -2.56
C SER A 107 -6.38 -0.38 -2.59
N PRO A 108 -5.54 0.01 -3.58
CA PRO A 108 -4.95 1.35 -3.60
C PRO A 108 -6.02 2.43 -3.80
N ALA A 109 -7.07 2.14 -4.59
CA ALA A 109 -8.16 3.07 -4.82
C ALA A 109 -8.95 3.32 -3.53
N VAL A 110 -9.29 2.26 -2.77
CA VAL A 110 -9.98 2.38 -1.47
C VAL A 110 -9.20 3.27 -0.49
N TRP A 111 -7.87 3.11 -0.41
CA TRP A 111 -7.04 3.94 0.45
C TRP A 111 -6.91 5.36 -0.06
N PHE A 112 -6.71 5.54 -1.36
CA PHE A 112 -6.59 6.85 -1.98
C PHE A 112 -7.86 7.67 -1.80
N ASP A 113 -9.04 7.06 -1.95
CA ASP A 113 -10.36 7.69 -1.86
C ASP A 113 -10.58 8.50 -0.57
N GLN A 114 -9.88 8.14 0.50
CA GLN A 114 -9.91 8.87 1.77
C GLN A 114 -9.34 10.30 1.66
N TYR A 115 -8.76 10.71 0.53
CA TYR A 115 -8.39 12.10 0.27
C TYR A 115 -9.59 13.04 0.45
N ARG A 116 -10.81 12.58 0.13
CA ARG A 116 -12.04 13.36 0.32
C ARG A 116 -12.36 13.63 1.79
N ASN A 117 -11.82 12.83 2.69
CA ASN A 117 -11.99 12.97 4.13
C ASN A 117 -10.87 13.80 4.77
N TYR A 118 -9.82 14.19 4.03
CA TYR A 118 -8.65 14.84 4.62
C TYR A 118 -8.62 16.33 4.31
N ASN A 119 -8.55 17.16 5.35
CA ASN A 119 -8.24 18.57 5.21
C ASN A 119 -6.73 18.77 5.36
N TYR A 120 -6.04 19.05 4.26
CA TYR A 120 -4.59 19.24 4.27
C TYR A 120 -4.14 20.43 5.12
N THR A 121 -4.84 21.56 5.00
CA THR A 121 -4.49 22.81 5.71
C THR A 121 -4.52 22.61 7.21
N ALA A 122 -5.60 22.06 7.74
CA ALA A 122 -5.79 21.79 9.16
C ALA A 122 -5.11 20.49 9.63
N ASN A 123 -4.61 19.65 8.71
CA ASN A 123 -4.01 18.34 8.99
C ASN A 123 -4.94 17.39 9.79
N ILE A 124 -6.25 17.46 9.54
CA ILE A 124 -7.27 16.64 10.22
C ILE A 124 -8.08 15.81 9.23
N CYS A 125 -8.57 14.65 9.68
CA CYS A 125 -9.64 13.96 9.00
C CYS A 125 -10.99 14.61 9.37
N ALA A 126 -11.95 14.57 8.46
CA ALA A 126 -13.33 14.97 8.74
C ALA A 126 -13.92 14.16 9.91
N PRO A 127 -14.83 14.74 10.71
CA PRO A 127 -15.44 14.06 11.85
C PRO A 127 -16.00 12.67 11.48
N TYR A 128 -15.69 11.68 12.32
CA TYR A 128 -16.12 10.28 12.15
C TYR A 128 -15.65 9.59 10.84
N LYS A 129 -14.68 10.18 10.13
CA LYS A 129 -14.08 9.60 8.92
C LYS A 129 -12.63 9.21 9.17
N ILE A 130 -12.13 8.31 8.31
CA ILE A 130 -10.73 7.89 8.29
C ILE A 130 -10.01 8.51 7.10
N CYS A 131 -8.76 8.90 7.31
CA CYS A 131 -7.86 9.40 6.27
C CYS A 131 -6.41 8.92 6.39
N ALA A 132 -6.14 8.01 7.34
CA ALA A 132 -4.80 7.53 7.62
C ALA A 132 -4.19 6.74 6.44
N ASP A 133 -5.00 5.98 5.69
CA ASP A 133 -4.49 5.21 4.56
C ASP A 133 -4.12 6.10 3.38
N TYR A 134 -4.93 7.14 3.11
CA TYR A 134 -4.58 8.18 2.15
C TYR A 134 -3.29 8.89 2.56
N LYS A 135 -3.18 9.33 3.82
CA LYS A 135 -1.98 10.02 4.31
C LYS A 135 -0.72 9.17 4.16
N GLN A 136 -0.82 7.85 4.34
CA GLN A 136 0.30 6.93 4.13
C GLN A 136 0.66 6.75 2.66
N LEU A 137 -0.32 6.57 1.78
CA LEU A 137 -0.09 6.48 0.34
C LEU A 137 0.54 7.78 -0.20
N ALA A 138 0.09 8.92 0.31
CA ALA A 138 0.55 10.26 -0.02
C ALA A 138 1.83 10.69 0.74
N TYR A 139 2.45 9.84 1.55
CA TYR A 139 3.58 10.27 2.39
C TYR A 139 4.85 10.48 1.57
N ALA A 140 5.34 11.71 1.44
CA ALA A 140 6.46 12.07 0.55
C ALA A 140 7.74 11.29 0.87
N ASP A 141 8.07 11.16 2.16
CA ASP A 141 9.30 10.48 2.61
C ASP A 141 9.24 8.95 2.48
N THR A 142 8.05 8.36 2.29
CA THR A 142 7.97 6.93 2.01
C THR A 142 8.62 6.67 0.66
N THR A 143 9.57 5.74 0.64
CA THR A 143 10.35 5.40 -0.56
C THR A 143 10.06 4.00 -1.06
N HIS A 144 9.65 3.09 -0.17
CA HIS A 144 9.43 1.69 -0.51
C HIS A 144 8.07 1.21 -0.03
N ILE A 145 7.53 0.25 -0.77
CA ILE A 145 6.30 -0.46 -0.45
C ILE A 145 6.49 -1.95 -0.69
N GLY A 146 5.88 -2.78 0.15
CA GLY A 146 5.74 -4.21 -0.12
C GLY A 146 4.40 -4.70 0.40
N CYS A 147 3.71 -5.48 -0.41
CA CYS A 147 2.34 -5.90 -0.12
C CYS A 147 2.18 -7.41 -0.22
N ALA A 148 1.14 -7.90 0.43
CA ALA A 148 0.64 -9.25 0.27
C ALA A 148 -0.88 -9.24 0.36
N TYR A 149 -1.48 -10.34 -0.08
CA TYR A 149 -2.91 -10.54 0.00
C TYR A 149 -3.23 -12.00 0.31
N ASN A 150 -4.41 -12.25 0.88
CA ASN A 150 -4.90 -13.59 1.14
C ASN A 150 -6.43 -13.65 0.99
N TYR A 151 -6.94 -14.76 0.47
CA TYR A 151 -8.38 -15.02 0.48
C TYR A 151 -8.79 -15.50 1.88
N CYS A 152 -9.72 -14.77 2.48
CA CYS A 152 -10.16 -14.95 3.85
C CYS A 152 -11.67 -15.22 3.88
N GLY A 153 -12.06 -16.46 3.55
CA GLY A 153 -13.46 -16.87 3.42
C GLY A 153 -14.33 -16.68 4.68
N LYS A 154 -13.70 -16.56 5.86
CA LYS A 154 -14.39 -16.32 7.15
C LYS A 154 -14.74 -14.85 7.40
N LEU A 155 -14.25 -13.90 6.60
CA LEU A 155 -14.63 -12.49 6.73
C LEU A 155 -16.09 -12.30 6.34
N ASN A 156 -16.79 -11.37 7.00
CA ASN A 156 -18.16 -11.00 6.65
C ASN A 156 -18.21 -10.15 5.39
N GLY A 157 -19.34 -10.16 4.68
CA GLY A 157 -19.55 -9.36 3.46
C GLY A 157 -19.10 -10.06 2.16
N PRO A 158 -19.33 -9.42 1.00
CA PRO A 158 -19.01 -9.97 -0.31
C PRO A 158 -17.50 -9.95 -0.61
N ASP A 159 -16.78 -8.99 -0.06
CA ASP A 159 -15.34 -8.87 -0.18
C ASP A 159 -14.63 -9.90 0.71
N LYS A 160 -13.76 -10.71 0.11
CA LYS A 160 -13.06 -11.79 0.82
C LYS A 160 -11.54 -11.70 0.75
N ILE A 161 -10.97 -10.77 -0.01
CA ILE A 161 -9.52 -10.66 -0.17
C ILE A 161 -8.99 -9.61 0.80
N LEU A 162 -8.24 -10.06 1.81
CA LEU A 162 -7.49 -9.18 2.69
C LEU A 162 -6.19 -8.77 1.99
N VAL A 163 -5.98 -7.47 1.79
CA VAL A 163 -4.75 -6.89 1.23
C VAL A 163 -4.07 -6.05 2.30
N VAL A 164 -2.75 -6.24 2.45
CA VAL A 164 -1.92 -5.49 3.39
C VAL A 164 -0.72 -4.95 2.62
N CYS A 165 -0.48 -3.65 2.72
CA CYS A 165 0.72 -3.00 2.21
C CYS A 165 1.51 -2.37 3.36
N ASN A 166 2.81 -2.67 3.42
CA ASN A 166 3.75 -2.07 4.35
C ASN A 166 4.59 -0.99 3.64
N TYR A 167 4.90 0.08 4.35
CA TYR A 167 5.54 1.28 3.79
C TYR A 167 6.80 1.66 4.57
N GLY A 168 7.92 1.86 3.86
CA GLY A 168 9.24 2.15 4.44
C GLY A 168 9.83 3.47 3.92
N PRO A 169 10.16 4.45 4.78
CA PRO A 169 9.68 4.58 6.15
C PRO A 169 8.16 4.80 6.20
N GLY A 170 7.54 4.43 7.32
CA GLY A 170 6.13 4.73 7.58
C GLY A 170 5.87 6.21 7.85
N GLY A 171 4.64 6.65 7.59
CA GLY A 171 4.23 8.03 7.83
C GLY A 171 3.96 8.33 9.31
N LYS A 172 4.46 9.48 9.77
CA LYS A 172 4.33 9.97 11.15
C LYS A 172 3.32 11.12 11.20
N PHE A 173 2.03 10.79 11.25
CA PHE A 173 0.94 11.73 10.96
C PHE A 173 0.44 12.60 12.12
N ILE A 174 0.83 12.28 13.37
CA ILE A 174 0.26 12.91 14.57
C ILE A 174 0.43 14.44 14.55
N ASN A 175 1.50 14.96 13.98
CA ASN A 175 1.74 16.41 13.85
C ASN A 175 2.35 16.81 12.49
N ARG A 176 2.27 15.94 11.47
CA ARG A 176 2.86 16.20 10.16
C ARG A 176 1.87 15.93 9.04
N LYS A 177 1.85 16.84 8.07
CA LYS A 177 1.17 16.69 6.78
C LYS A 177 1.89 15.61 5.95
N PRO A 178 1.21 14.97 4.99
CA PRO A 178 1.80 13.86 4.25
C PRO A 178 2.93 14.28 3.29
N TYR A 179 2.94 15.53 2.86
CA TYR A 179 3.94 16.11 1.96
C TYR A 179 4.07 17.60 2.26
N ASP A 180 5.05 18.25 1.65
CA ASP A 180 5.21 19.71 1.69
C ASP A 180 4.60 20.33 0.43
N ILE A 181 4.21 21.61 0.50
CA ILE A 181 3.68 22.40 -0.62
C ILE A 181 4.60 23.59 -0.86
N PHE A 182 4.57 24.18 -2.05
CA PHE A 182 5.13 25.51 -2.22
C PHE A 182 4.31 26.50 -1.39
N ASP A 183 4.95 27.17 -0.44
CA ASP A 183 4.38 28.33 0.21
C ASP A 183 4.69 29.55 -0.65
N TYR A 184 3.65 30.18 -1.21
CA TYR A 184 3.82 31.39 -2.00
C TYR A 184 4.10 32.60 -1.11
N ASP A 185 3.81 32.53 0.19
CA ASP A 185 4.08 33.63 1.12
C ASP A 185 5.59 33.77 1.43
N ASP A 186 6.37 32.68 1.32
CA ASP A 186 7.84 32.70 1.47
C ASP A 186 8.56 33.42 0.30
N LEU A 187 7.91 33.58 -0.86
CA LEU A 187 8.48 34.25 -2.03
C LEU A 187 8.43 35.79 -1.93
N TYR A 188 7.64 36.35 -1.01
CA TYR A 188 7.48 37.79 -0.82
C TYR A 188 8.21 38.32 0.43
N LEU A 189 9.00 37.48 1.10
CA LEU A 189 9.80 37.85 2.28
C LEU A 189 11.27 38.21 1.93
N TYR A 190 11.62 38.30 0.64
CA TYR A 190 12.93 38.74 0.15
C TYR A 190 12.80 39.82 -0.92
#